data_AF-A0A532E109-F1
#
_entry.id   AF-A0A532E109-F1
#
_cell.length_a   1.000
_cell.length_b   1.000
_cell.length_c   1.000
_cell.angle_alpha   90.00
_cell.angle_beta   90.00
_cell.angle_gamma   90.00
#
_symmetry.space_group_name_H-M   'P 1'
#
loop_
_entity.id
_entity.type
_entity.pdbx_description
1 polymer ?
#
loop_
_entity_poly.entity_id
_entity_poly.type
_entity_poly.pdbx_seq_one_letter_code
_entity_poly.pdbx_strand_id
1 'polypeptide(L)'
;MKEAKETILRQWSMLRKIPRHPGSVGTRELRDKLQDEGFLIDVRTIQRDLEKLSSLFPLSCETRGKANRWFWMEEATVMDLPGMEPATAVAFRLAEEYLAPLLPNATIRHLEPHFRRAREILKPERGTRLGVWLNKVLVIAAGPALTPPPVKPEVQEAVYRALLEDRQLVCSIAARTPSSPSPTRSTRLASCFVME
;
A
#
# COMPACT_ATOMS: atom_id res chain seq x y z
N MET A 1 9.81 -36.89 8.34
CA MET A 1 10.19 -35.51 8.71
C MET A 1 10.50 -34.61 7.51
N LYS A 2 11.16 -35.11 6.44
CA LYS A 2 11.51 -34.30 5.25
C LYS A 2 10.30 -33.69 4.53
N GLU A 3 9.24 -34.49 4.31
CA GLU A 3 8.01 -34.07 3.62
C GLU A 3 7.19 -33.02 4.37
N ALA A 4 7.16 -33.09 5.72
CA ALA A 4 6.46 -32.10 6.55
C ALA A 4 7.15 -30.74 6.48
N LYS A 5 8.49 -30.72 6.49
CA LYS A 5 9.28 -29.48 6.32
C LYS A 5 9.06 -28.86 4.95
N GLU A 6 9.05 -29.67 3.91
CA GLU A 6 8.77 -29.23 2.53
C GLU A 6 7.35 -28.66 2.40
N THR A 7 6.37 -29.28 3.06
CA THR A 7 4.98 -28.79 3.10
C THR A 7 4.88 -27.42 3.77
N ILE A 8 5.56 -27.20 4.89
CA ILE A 8 5.57 -25.89 5.57
C ILE A 8 6.25 -24.83 4.71
N LEU A 9 7.41 -25.14 4.11
CA LEU A 9 8.12 -24.20 3.25
C LEU A 9 7.28 -23.82 2.02
N ARG A 10 6.59 -24.80 1.42
CA ARG A 10 5.65 -24.57 0.32
C ARG A 10 4.49 -23.68 0.74
N GLN A 11 3.82 -24.00 1.85
CA GLN A 11 2.70 -23.20 2.37
C GLN A 11 3.13 -21.77 2.68
N TRP A 12 4.34 -21.59 3.24
CA TRP A 12 4.88 -20.27 3.49
C TRP A 12 5.19 -19.50 2.20
N SER A 13 5.83 -20.14 1.21
CA SER A 13 6.04 -19.50 -0.10
C SER A 13 4.70 -19.12 -0.75
N MET A 14 3.69 -19.99 -0.64
CA MET A 14 2.35 -19.75 -1.15
C MET A 14 1.72 -18.48 -0.52
N LEU A 15 1.76 -18.35 0.81
CA LEU A 15 1.25 -17.18 1.53
C LEU A 15 1.93 -15.87 1.08
N ARG A 16 3.25 -15.90 0.83
CA ARG A 16 4.03 -14.73 0.39
C ARG A 16 3.68 -14.27 -1.03
N LYS A 17 3.22 -15.18 -1.89
CA LYS A 17 2.91 -14.89 -3.30
C LYS A 17 1.47 -14.43 -3.53
N ILE A 18 0.58 -14.60 -2.55
CA ILE A 18 -0.80 -14.12 -2.65
C ILE A 18 -0.80 -12.60 -2.43
N PRO A 19 -1.31 -11.80 -3.39
CA PRO A 19 -1.40 -10.35 -3.24
C PRO A 19 -2.56 -9.95 -2.31
N ARG A 20 -2.53 -8.71 -1.82
CA ARG A 20 -3.65 -8.10 -1.09
C ARG A 20 -4.64 -7.47 -2.06
N HIS A 21 -5.93 -7.51 -1.71
CA HIS A 21 -7.00 -6.81 -2.42
C HIS A 21 -6.60 -5.34 -2.71
N PRO A 22 -6.82 -4.81 -3.93
CA PRO A 22 -7.60 -5.37 -5.04
C PRO A 22 -6.85 -6.38 -5.93
N GLY A 23 -5.57 -6.62 -5.68
CA GLY A 23 -4.80 -7.63 -6.39
C GLY A 23 -5.30 -9.04 -6.08
N SER A 24 -5.22 -9.95 -7.04
CA SER A 24 -5.57 -11.36 -6.85
C SER A 24 -4.72 -12.28 -7.72
N VAL A 25 -4.53 -13.53 -7.30
CA VAL A 25 -3.72 -14.53 -8.03
C VAL A 25 -4.55 -15.78 -8.33
N GLY A 26 -4.41 -16.33 -9.54
CA GLY A 26 -5.08 -17.60 -9.88
C GLY A 26 -4.34 -18.81 -9.30
N THR A 27 -5.05 -19.90 -9.03
CA THR A 27 -4.43 -21.14 -8.53
C THR A 27 -3.36 -21.71 -9.48
N ARG A 28 -3.59 -21.64 -10.80
CA ARG A 28 -2.61 -22.09 -11.81
C ARG A 28 -1.38 -21.18 -11.85
N GLU A 29 -1.58 -19.88 -11.79
CA GLU A 29 -0.50 -18.90 -11.74
C GLU A 29 0.37 -19.08 -10.48
N LEU A 30 -0.26 -19.41 -9.35
CA LEU A 30 0.44 -19.70 -8.12
C LEU A 30 1.24 -21.02 -8.20
N ARG A 31 0.72 -22.03 -8.90
CA ARG A 31 1.47 -23.26 -9.20
C ARG A 31 2.73 -22.94 -9.99
N ASP A 32 2.59 -22.20 -11.08
CA ASP A 32 3.72 -21.90 -11.97
C ASP A 32 4.81 -21.15 -11.20
N LYS A 33 4.42 -20.14 -10.40
CA LYS A 33 5.32 -19.40 -9.50
C LYS A 33 6.00 -20.24 -8.41
N LEU A 34 5.39 -21.36 -7.99
CA LEU A 34 5.98 -22.29 -7.01
C LEU A 34 6.88 -23.32 -7.70
N GLN A 35 6.53 -23.70 -8.93
CA GLN A 35 7.34 -24.60 -9.75
C GLN A 35 8.67 -23.94 -10.15
N ASP A 36 8.67 -22.65 -10.43
CA ASP A 36 9.88 -21.84 -10.64
C ASP A 36 10.82 -21.81 -9.42
N GLU A 37 10.28 -22.03 -8.21
CA GLU A 37 11.06 -22.15 -6.97
C GLU A 37 11.49 -23.60 -6.66
N GLY A 38 11.20 -24.53 -7.56
CA GLY A 38 11.57 -25.94 -7.43
C GLY A 38 10.52 -26.82 -6.74
N PHE A 39 9.32 -26.31 -6.45
CA PHE A 39 8.23 -27.12 -5.90
C PHE A 39 7.42 -27.81 -7.02
N LEU A 40 7.67 -29.10 -7.25
CA LEU A 40 6.93 -29.91 -8.23
C LEU A 40 5.62 -30.43 -7.62
N ILE A 41 4.54 -29.66 -7.76
CA ILE A 41 3.24 -29.95 -7.15
C ILE A 41 2.07 -29.81 -8.13
N ASP A 42 1.06 -30.64 -7.93
CA ASP A 42 -0.18 -30.57 -8.71
C ASP A 42 -1.13 -29.47 -8.20
N VAL A 43 -1.96 -28.96 -9.11
CA VAL A 43 -3.00 -27.95 -8.84
C VAL A 43 -3.92 -28.38 -7.71
N ARG A 44 -4.28 -29.67 -7.63
CA ARG A 44 -5.15 -30.19 -6.56
C ARG A 44 -4.54 -30.05 -5.17
N THR A 45 -3.21 -30.13 -5.07
CA THR A 45 -2.50 -29.97 -3.79
C THR A 45 -2.50 -28.51 -3.36
N ILE A 46 -2.31 -27.59 -4.31
CA ILE A 46 -2.40 -26.15 -4.05
C ILE A 46 -3.81 -25.75 -3.62
N GLN A 47 -4.84 -26.26 -4.29
CA GLN A 47 -6.24 -26.00 -3.91
C GLN A 47 -6.52 -26.42 -2.46
N ARG A 48 -6.14 -27.66 -2.11
CA ARG A 48 -6.31 -28.18 -0.74
C ARG A 48 -5.51 -27.38 0.29
N ASP A 49 -4.29 -26.97 -0.04
CA ASP A 49 -3.47 -26.15 0.84
C ASP A 49 -4.07 -24.75 1.02
N LEU A 50 -4.57 -24.12 -0.04
CA LEU A 50 -5.24 -22.80 0.01
C LEU A 50 -6.53 -22.86 0.83
N GLU A 51 -7.34 -23.90 0.66
CA GLU A 51 -8.55 -24.12 1.47
C GLU A 51 -8.19 -24.21 2.96
N LYS A 52 -7.18 -25.01 3.31
CA LYS A 52 -6.67 -25.10 4.69
C LYS A 52 -6.15 -23.76 5.20
N LEU A 53 -5.34 -23.06 4.41
CA LEU A 53 -4.78 -21.76 4.80
C LEU A 53 -5.88 -20.70 4.98
N SER A 54 -6.94 -20.73 4.18
CA SER A 54 -8.07 -19.80 4.30
C SER A 54 -8.87 -19.97 5.59
N SER A 55 -8.81 -21.14 6.23
CA SER A 55 -9.42 -21.34 7.56
C SER A 55 -8.59 -20.74 8.70
N LEU A 56 -7.29 -20.52 8.49
CA LEU A 56 -6.35 -20.05 9.52
C LEU A 56 -5.97 -18.57 9.34
N PHE A 57 -6.01 -18.08 8.10
CA PHE A 57 -5.56 -16.77 7.71
C PHE A 57 -6.70 -15.98 7.03
N PRO A 58 -6.71 -14.64 7.11
CA PRO A 58 -7.69 -13.77 6.45
C PRO A 58 -7.48 -13.73 4.92
N LEU A 59 -7.62 -14.88 4.27
CA LEU A 59 -7.58 -15.09 2.83
C LEU A 59 -9.01 -15.28 2.32
N SER A 60 -9.30 -14.65 1.18
CA SER A 60 -10.56 -14.83 0.49
C SER A 60 -10.31 -15.33 -0.94
N CYS A 61 -11.36 -15.91 -1.52
CA CYS A 61 -11.37 -16.38 -2.89
C CYS A 61 -12.59 -15.81 -3.61
N GLU A 62 -12.36 -15.22 -4.78
CA GLU A 62 -13.41 -14.82 -5.71
C GLU A 62 -13.41 -15.78 -6.91
N THR A 63 -14.55 -16.39 -7.18
CA THR A 63 -14.73 -17.26 -8.35
C THR A 63 -15.14 -16.40 -9.55
N ARG A 64 -14.23 -16.23 -10.50
CA ARG A 64 -14.54 -15.57 -11.79
C ARG A 64 -14.63 -16.63 -12.89
N GLY A 65 -15.86 -17.01 -13.23
CA GLY A 65 -16.14 -18.06 -14.22
C GLY A 65 -15.63 -19.42 -13.76
N LYS A 66 -14.63 -19.99 -14.46
CA LYS A 66 -14.02 -21.29 -14.13
C LYS A 66 -12.73 -21.18 -13.30
N ALA A 67 -12.31 -19.96 -12.92
CA ALA A 67 -11.05 -19.73 -12.22
C ALA A 67 -11.29 -19.12 -10.83
N ASN A 68 -10.72 -19.76 -9.82
CA ASN A 68 -10.66 -19.26 -8.46
C ASN A 68 -9.47 -18.30 -8.33
N ARG A 69 -9.74 -17.07 -7.89
CA ARG A 69 -8.72 -16.05 -7.62
C ARG A 69 -8.61 -15.79 -6.12
N TRP A 70 -7.40 -15.90 -5.61
CA TRP A 70 -7.09 -15.80 -4.18
C TRP A 70 -6.45 -14.45 -3.88
N PHE A 71 -6.79 -13.88 -2.72
CA PHE A 71 -6.24 -12.61 -2.24
C PHE A 71 -6.33 -12.51 -0.73
N TRP A 72 -5.43 -11.72 -0.14
CA TRP A 72 -5.59 -11.25 1.25
C TRP A 72 -6.72 -10.23 1.33
N MET A 73 -7.57 -10.35 2.33
CA MET A 73 -8.63 -9.38 2.61
C MET A 73 -8.02 -7.98 2.83
N GLU A 74 -8.77 -6.94 2.48
CA GLU A 74 -8.31 -5.55 2.60
C GLU A 74 -8.07 -5.17 4.07
N GLU A 75 -8.89 -5.70 4.97
CA GLU A 75 -8.82 -5.49 6.41
C GLU A 75 -7.80 -6.39 7.11
N ALA A 76 -7.20 -7.35 6.40
CA ALA A 76 -6.23 -8.28 6.97
C ALA A 76 -5.07 -7.50 7.60
N THR A 77 -4.74 -7.79 8.86
CA THR A 77 -3.56 -7.21 9.51
C THR A 77 -2.31 -7.62 8.74
N VAL A 78 -1.35 -6.70 8.59
CA VAL A 78 -0.05 -7.05 7.99
C VAL A 78 0.62 -8.12 8.85
N MET A 79 0.92 -9.24 8.22
CA MET A 79 1.69 -10.32 8.84
C MET A 79 3.13 -10.22 8.37
N ASP A 80 3.93 -9.52 9.16
CA ASP A 80 5.37 -9.40 8.96
C ASP A 80 6.11 -10.39 9.87
N LEU A 81 7.20 -10.97 9.35
CA LEU A 81 8.10 -11.83 10.12
C LEU A 81 9.57 -11.42 9.85
N PRO A 82 10.30 -10.87 10.83
CA PRO A 82 9.84 -10.51 12.18
C PRO A 82 8.77 -9.39 12.14
N GLY A 83 7.87 -9.41 13.13
CA GLY A 83 6.81 -8.41 13.23
C GLY A 83 7.37 -7.01 13.49
N MET A 84 6.60 -5.98 13.16
CA MET A 84 6.96 -4.59 13.41
C MET A 84 7.28 -4.33 14.89
N GLU A 85 8.49 -3.84 15.17
CA GLU A 85 8.93 -3.45 16.50
C GLU A 85 8.38 -2.07 16.93
N PRO A 86 8.30 -1.76 18.23
CA PRO A 86 7.81 -0.46 18.70
C PRO A 86 8.55 0.75 18.14
N ALA A 87 9.87 0.67 17.94
CA ALA A 87 10.64 1.75 17.32
C ALA A 87 10.25 1.99 15.86
N THR A 88 10.07 0.90 15.09
CA THR A 88 9.55 0.95 13.72
C THR A 88 8.14 1.53 13.68
N ALA A 89 7.28 1.15 14.62
CA ALA A 89 5.93 1.71 14.72
C ALA A 89 5.94 3.23 14.96
N VAL A 90 6.88 3.75 15.76
CA VAL A 90 7.06 5.21 15.93
C VAL A 90 7.42 5.88 14.62
N ALA A 91 8.37 5.32 13.87
CA ALA A 91 8.75 5.87 12.57
C ALA A 91 7.56 5.88 11.59
N PHE A 92 6.76 4.81 11.54
CA PHE A 92 5.55 4.76 10.71
C PHE A 92 4.49 5.77 11.14
N ARG A 93 4.34 6.05 12.44
CA ARG A 93 3.42 7.10 12.92
C ARG A 93 3.84 8.49 12.49
N LEU A 94 5.13 8.80 12.60
CA LEU A 94 5.66 10.07 12.11
C LEU A 94 5.53 10.16 10.59
N ALA A 95 5.83 9.08 9.88
CA ALA A 95 5.67 9.00 8.43
C ALA A 95 4.21 9.21 8.00
N GLU A 96 3.23 8.62 8.70
CA GLU A 96 1.81 8.84 8.45
C GLU A 96 1.43 10.33 8.56
N GLU A 97 1.98 11.03 9.56
CA GLU A 97 1.69 12.43 9.82
C GLU A 97 2.32 13.38 8.78
N TYR A 98 3.56 13.12 8.33
CA TYR A 98 4.28 14.01 7.41
C TYR A 98 4.24 13.62 5.94
N LEU A 99 4.06 12.34 5.62
CA LEU A 99 4.07 11.87 4.22
C LEU A 99 2.70 11.96 3.55
N ALA A 100 1.61 12.06 4.32
CA ALA A 100 0.25 12.19 3.78
C ALA A 100 0.10 13.29 2.69
N PRO A 101 0.64 14.52 2.85
CA PRO A 101 0.53 15.54 1.81
C PRO A 101 1.52 15.34 0.64
N LEU A 102 2.61 14.60 0.84
CA LEU A 102 3.71 14.46 -0.14
C LEU A 102 3.53 13.27 -1.07
N LEU A 103 2.79 12.25 -0.65
CA LEU A 103 2.65 11.02 -1.40
C LEU A 103 1.39 11.01 -2.27
N PRO A 104 1.41 10.32 -3.43
CA PRO A 104 0.20 10.00 -4.16
C PRO A 104 -0.78 9.20 -3.30
N ASN A 105 -2.09 9.46 -3.47
CA ASN A 105 -3.15 8.75 -2.73
C ASN A 105 -3.04 7.22 -2.86
N ALA A 106 -2.57 6.71 -4.01
CA ALA A 106 -2.34 5.28 -4.22
C ALA A 106 -1.28 4.70 -3.26
N THR A 107 -0.18 5.44 -3.04
CA THR A 107 0.88 5.03 -2.12
C THR A 107 0.40 5.06 -0.68
N ILE A 108 -0.36 6.09 -0.28
CA ILE A 108 -0.96 6.16 1.06
C ILE A 108 -1.89 4.97 1.31
N ARG A 109 -2.75 4.62 0.35
CA ARG A 109 -3.60 3.42 0.44
C ARG A 109 -2.80 2.14 0.58
N HIS A 110 -1.65 2.03 -0.09
CA HIS A 110 -0.78 0.88 0.03
C HIS A 110 -0.11 0.78 1.41
N LEU A 111 0.25 1.92 2.02
CA LEU A 111 0.89 1.98 3.33
C LEU A 111 -0.09 1.88 4.51
N GLU A 112 -1.39 2.10 4.28
CA GLU A 112 -2.42 2.11 5.32
C GLU A 112 -2.42 0.86 6.23
N PRO A 113 -2.23 -0.38 5.73
CA PRO A 113 -2.11 -1.54 6.60
C PRO A 113 -0.94 -1.45 7.58
N HIS A 114 0.19 -0.85 7.18
CA HIS A 114 1.36 -0.63 8.03
C HIS A 114 1.08 0.47 9.06
N PHE A 115 0.45 1.57 8.64
CA PHE A 115 0.03 2.64 9.56
C PHE A 115 -0.95 2.12 10.62
N ARG A 116 -1.94 1.32 10.22
CA ARG A 116 -2.86 0.64 11.14
C ARG A 116 -2.10 -0.24 12.12
N ARG A 117 -1.15 -1.04 11.65
CA ARG A 117 -0.32 -1.89 12.53
C ARG A 117 0.51 -1.07 13.51
N ALA A 118 1.09 0.03 13.07
CA ALA A 118 1.85 0.94 13.92
C ALA A 118 0.97 1.56 15.02
N ARG A 119 -0.25 2.03 14.66
CA ARG A 119 -1.26 2.51 15.63
C ARG A 119 -1.60 1.44 16.66
N GLU A 120 -1.81 0.19 16.24
CA GLU A 120 -2.09 -0.94 17.15
C GLU A 120 -0.95 -1.25 18.11
N ILE A 121 0.31 -1.19 17.66
CA ILE A 121 1.49 -1.45 18.51
C ILE A 121 1.67 -0.37 19.57
N LEU A 122 1.39 0.89 19.21
CA LEU A 122 1.59 2.06 20.07
C LEU A 122 0.38 2.41 20.92
N LYS A 123 -0.70 1.60 20.90
CA LYS A 123 -1.85 1.79 21.78
C LYS A 123 -1.41 1.87 23.24
N PRO A 124 -1.90 2.85 24.03
CA PRO A 124 -1.52 3.04 25.43
C PRO A 124 -1.72 1.80 26.30
N GLU A 125 -2.75 1.01 25.99
CA GLU A 125 -3.13 -0.25 26.64
C GLU A 125 -2.02 -1.31 26.60
N ARG A 126 -1.09 -1.22 25.63
CA ARG A 126 0.06 -2.14 25.51
C ARG A 126 1.25 -1.73 26.38
N GLY A 127 1.17 -0.62 27.10
CA GLY A 127 2.21 -0.19 28.05
C GLY A 127 3.54 0.18 27.42
N THR A 128 3.59 0.47 26.11
CA THR A 128 4.85 0.85 25.45
C THR A 128 5.24 2.26 25.85
N ARG A 129 6.43 2.43 26.45
CA ARG A 129 6.99 3.74 26.81
C ARG A 129 7.06 4.69 25.60
N LEU A 130 7.31 4.12 24.41
CA LEU A 130 7.35 4.84 23.15
C LEU A 130 5.99 5.36 22.69
N GLY A 131 4.90 4.62 22.91
CA GLY A 131 3.55 5.11 22.62
C GLY A 131 3.19 6.32 23.50
N VAL A 132 3.53 6.26 24.79
CA VAL A 132 3.33 7.39 25.72
C VAL A 132 4.24 8.58 25.37
N TRP A 133 5.48 8.33 24.95
CA TRP A 133 6.39 9.37 24.49
C TRP A 133 5.86 10.09 23.25
N LEU A 134 5.25 9.36 22.30
CA LEU A 134 4.68 9.97 21.09
C LEU A 134 3.62 11.03 21.43
N ASN A 135 2.82 10.83 22.49
CA ASN A 135 1.84 11.82 22.97
C ASN A 135 2.48 13.06 23.62
N LYS A 136 3.78 13.00 23.95
CA LYS A 136 4.54 14.11 24.56
C LYS A 136 5.34 14.89 23.52
N VAL A 137 5.51 14.33 22.32
CA VAL A 137 6.27 14.95 21.25
C VAL A 137 5.30 15.53 20.26
N LEU A 138 5.27 16.85 20.21
CA LEU A 138 4.63 17.58 19.12
C LEU A 138 5.74 17.99 18.16
N VAL A 139 5.61 17.61 16.89
CA VAL A 139 6.48 18.14 15.85
C VAL A 139 5.85 19.43 15.34
N ILE A 140 6.64 20.49 15.40
CA ILE A 140 6.21 21.82 14.97
C ILE A 140 6.81 22.03 13.58
N ALA A 141 5.96 22.31 12.59
CA ALA A 141 6.43 22.71 11.27
C ALA A 141 7.27 23.99 11.40
N ALA A 142 8.39 24.05 10.68
CA ALA A 142 9.21 25.25 10.64
C ALA A 142 8.49 26.33 9.81
N GLY A 143 7.66 27.15 10.47
CA GLY A 143 7.01 28.31 9.87
C GLY A 143 5.50 28.41 10.13
N PRO A 144 4.84 29.41 9.52
CA PRO A 144 3.39 29.56 9.60
C PRO A 144 2.71 28.31 9.03
N ALA A 145 1.71 27.79 9.73
CA ALA A 145 0.85 26.73 9.22
C ALA A 145 0.02 27.27 8.04
N LEU A 146 0.57 27.17 6.83
CA LEU A 146 -0.16 27.54 5.62
C LEU A 146 -1.28 26.53 5.42
N THR A 147 -2.52 27.00 5.33
CA THR A 147 -3.63 26.14 4.94
C THR A 147 -3.46 25.78 3.47
N PRO A 148 -3.24 24.49 3.13
CA PRO A 148 -3.10 24.10 1.74
C PRO A 148 -4.39 24.43 0.98
N PRO A 149 -4.30 24.98 -0.24
CA PRO A 149 -5.49 25.26 -1.04
C PRO A 149 -6.21 23.95 -1.38
N PRO A 150 -7.55 23.97 -1.51
CA PRO A 150 -8.27 22.79 -1.95
C PRO A 150 -7.88 22.43 -3.38
N VAL A 151 -7.19 21.31 -3.55
CA VAL A 151 -6.84 20.75 -4.87
C VAL A 151 -7.84 19.68 -5.24
N LYS A 152 -8.32 19.71 -6.49
CA LYS A 152 -9.19 18.65 -7.03
C LYS A 152 -8.42 17.32 -7.09
N PRO A 153 -8.93 16.22 -6.48
CA PRO A 153 -8.24 14.94 -6.45
C PRO A 153 -7.83 14.41 -7.84
N GLU A 154 -8.65 14.68 -8.85
CA GLU A 154 -8.42 14.24 -10.23
C GLU A 154 -7.20 14.95 -10.85
N VAL A 155 -7.00 16.23 -10.52
CA VAL A 155 -5.84 17.02 -10.98
C VAL A 155 -4.58 16.54 -10.28
N GLN A 156 -4.65 16.34 -8.96
CA GLN A 156 -3.52 15.84 -8.17
C GLN A 156 -3.08 14.44 -8.64
N GLU A 157 -4.02 13.54 -8.90
CA GLU A 157 -3.72 12.20 -9.42
C GLU A 157 -3.08 12.27 -10.82
N ALA A 158 -3.60 13.11 -11.72
CA ALA A 158 -3.02 13.29 -13.05
C ALA A 158 -1.57 13.80 -12.98
N VAL A 159 -1.31 14.79 -12.12
CA VAL A 159 0.04 15.34 -11.87
C VAL A 159 0.98 14.27 -11.33
N TYR A 160 0.58 13.54 -10.28
CA TYR A 160 1.42 12.49 -9.72
C TYR A 160 1.68 11.35 -10.71
N ARG A 161 0.67 10.94 -11.47
CA ARG A 161 0.81 9.89 -12.47
C ARG A 161 1.79 10.31 -13.57
N ALA A 162 1.66 11.53 -14.08
CA ALA A 162 2.55 12.05 -15.10
C ALA A 162 3.99 12.19 -14.59
N LEU A 163 4.17 12.66 -13.34
CA LEU A 163 5.49 12.73 -12.72
C LEU A 163 6.12 11.34 -12.54
N LEU A 164 5.33 10.35 -12.10
CA LEU A 164 5.81 8.98 -11.89
C LEU A 164 6.16 8.26 -13.20
N GLU A 165 5.46 8.57 -14.29
CA GLU A 165 5.64 7.93 -15.60
C GLU A 165 6.53 8.75 -16.55
N ASP A 166 7.19 9.81 -16.05
CA ASP A 166 8.00 10.76 -16.83
C ASP A 166 7.27 11.36 -18.05
N ARG A 167 5.97 11.66 -17.91
CA ARG A 167 5.11 12.21 -18.97
C ARG A 167 4.84 13.70 -18.79
N GLN A 168 4.68 14.41 -19.91
CA GLN A 168 4.25 15.81 -19.90
C GLN A 168 2.73 15.91 -19.74
N LEU A 169 2.28 16.92 -19.00
CA LEU A 169 0.87 17.28 -18.90
C LEU A 169 0.55 18.53 -19.72
N VAL A 170 -0.59 18.47 -20.37
CA VAL A 170 -1.22 19.63 -21.00
C VAL A 170 -2.27 20.14 -20.04
N CYS A 171 -2.12 21.38 -19.57
CA CYS A 171 -3.05 21.98 -18.63
C CYS A 171 -3.52 23.36 -19.12
N SER A 172 -4.74 23.72 -18.71
CA SER A 172 -5.30 25.05 -18.88
C SER A 172 -5.19 25.80 -17.56
N ILE A 173 -4.57 26.98 -17.59
CA ILE A 173 -4.42 27.84 -16.41
C ILE A 173 -5.44 28.98 -16.54
N ALA A 174 -6.27 29.17 -15.52
CA ALA A 174 -7.17 30.32 -15.43
C ALA A 174 -6.43 31.53 -14.82
N ALA A 175 -6.66 32.73 -15.35
CA ALA A 175 -6.11 33.95 -14.79
C ALA A 175 -6.69 34.23 -13.39
N ARG A 176 -5.84 34.76 -12.50
CA ARG A 176 -6.17 34.98 -11.07
C ARG A 176 -7.18 36.12 -10.84
N THR A 177 -7.44 36.92 -11.87
CA THR A 177 -8.43 38.02 -11.89
C THR A 177 -9.45 37.77 -13.00
N PRO A 178 -10.76 37.89 -12.75
CA PRO A 178 -11.79 37.81 -13.78
C PRO A 178 -11.83 39.13 -14.54
N SER A 179 -10.78 39.46 -15.30
CA SER A 179 -10.82 40.56 -16.26
C SER A 179 -10.78 39.99 -17.68
N SER A 180 -11.96 39.92 -18.29
CA SER A 180 -12.24 39.57 -19.70
C SER A 180 -11.99 38.11 -20.12
N PRO A 181 -12.72 37.57 -21.12
CA PRO A 181 -12.57 36.20 -21.59
C PRO A 181 -11.26 36.07 -22.36
N SER A 182 -10.17 35.78 -21.64
CA SER A 182 -8.86 35.54 -22.23
C SER A 182 -8.75 34.06 -22.60
N PRO A 183 -8.12 33.74 -23.74
CA PRO A 183 -8.12 32.40 -24.31
C PRO A 183 -7.38 31.44 -23.37
N THR A 184 -8.00 30.27 -23.16
CA THR A 184 -7.44 29.13 -22.46
C THR A 184 -6.07 28.78 -23.04
N ARG A 185 -4.98 29.27 -22.42
CA ARG A 185 -3.62 28.94 -22.84
C ARG A 185 -3.30 27.52 -22.40
N SER A 186 -3.37 26.60 -23.35
CA SER A 186 -2.83 25.25 -23.21
C SER A 186 -1.31 25.35 -23.11
N THR A 187 -0.76 25.13 -21.92
CA THR A 187 0.68 25.14 -21.70
C THR A 187 1.13 23.70 -21.47
N ARG A 188 2.13 23.24 -22.22
CA ARG A 188 2.82 21.97 -21.93
C ARG A 188 3.76 22.26 -20.77
N LEU A 189 3.48 21.69 -19.60
CA LEU A 189 4.45 21.71 -18.52
C LEU A 189 5.47 20.62 -18.82
N ALA A 190 6.61 21.02 -19.40
CA ALA A 190 7.83 20.24 -19.28
C ALA A 190 8.20 20.27 -17.79
N SER A 191 8.38 19.09 -17.20
CA SER A 191 8.87 18.85 -15.84
C SER A 191 9.51 20.08 -15.16
N CYS A 192 8.71 20.89 -14.48
CA CYS A 192 9.24 21.93 -13.60
C CYS A 192 9.61 21.24 -12.29
N PHE A 193 10.81 20.66 -12.27
CA PHE A 193 11.57 20.48 -11.06
C PHE A 193 12.09 21.86 -10.66
N VAL A 194 11.50 22.46 -9.62
CA VAL A 194 12.20 23.44 -8.81
C VAL A 194 11.96 23.02 -7.36
N MET A 195 12.94 22.30 -6.82
CA MET A 195 13.24 22.38 -5.40
C MET A 195 13.92 23.73 -5.19
N GLU A 196 13.27 24.61 -4.43
CA GLU A 196 13.90 25.56 -3.51
C GLU A 196 13.09 25.58 -2.21
#